data_AF-A0A151IJ57-F1
#
_entry.id   AF-A0A151IJ57-F1
#
_cell.length_a   1.000
_cell.length_b   1.000
_cell.length_c   1.000
_cell.angle_alpha   90.00
_cell.angle_beta   90.00
_cell.angle_gamma   90.00
#
_symmetry.space_group_name_H-M   'P 1'
#
loop_
_entity.id
_entity.type
_entity.pdbx_description
1 polymer ?
#
loop_
_entity_poly.entity_id
_entity_poly.type
_entity_poly.pdbx_seq_one_letter_code
_entity_poly.pdbx_strand_id
1 'polypeptide(L)'
;MQNKFFQVIEKLEDALLEHEIDLNILIDGILFGKQGLIHPRIITPIQILNNSRIIKEHIPHAEFPVTLDLNNIDELIKISNLKVIYSNQRLIYILHIPLLNAERYTLYKPIPLPARQTFDKTKFATITSETDYIAISEDGYILRISK
;
A
#
# COMPACT_ATOMS: atom_id res chain seq x y z
N MET A 1 40.91 40.00 -15.17
CA MET A 1 40.03 40.23 -14.01
C MET A 1 38.55 39.98 -14.32
N GLN A 2 38.02 40.39 -15.49
CA GLN A 2 36.62 40.13 -15.90
C GLN A 2 36.18 38.67 -15.83
N ASN A 3 37.04 37.73 -16.23
CA ASN A 3 36.69 36.31 -16.31
C ASN A 3 36.28 35.71 -14.95
N LYS A 4 36.89 36.17 -13.85
CA LYS A 4 36.59 35.66 -12.49
C LYS A 4 35.25 36.20 -11.95
N PHE A 5 34.86 37.40 -12.36
CA PHE A 5 33.57 37.99 -11.98
C PHE A 5 32.41 37.27 -12.69
N PHE A 6 32.55 37.03 -14.01
CA PHE A 6 31.55 36.26 -14.77
C PHE A 6 31.38 34.83 -14.24
N GLN A 7 32.47 34.15 -13.89
CA GLN A 7 32.41 32.82 -13.27
C GLN A 7 31.69 32.81 -11.91
N VAL A 8 31.78 33.89 -11.13
CA VAL A 8 31.07 33.99 -9.85
C VAL A 8 29.58 34.23 -10.07
N ILE A 9 29.21 35.04 -11.07
CA ILE A 9 27.82 35.26 -11.44
C ILE A 9 27.18 33.97 -11.95
N GLU A 10 27.86 33.25 -12.85
CA GLU A 10 27.38 31.96 -13.39
C GLU A 10 27.14 30.94 -12.26
N LYS A 11 28.09 30.80 -11.34
CA LYS A 11 27.92 29.92 -10.16
C LYS A 11 26.77 30.34 -9.24
N LEU A 12 26.52 31.64 -9.11
CA LEU A 12 25.42 32.15 -8.30
C LEU A 12 24.07 31.86 -8.97
N GLU A 13 24.00 32.04 -10.29
CA GLU A 13 22.82 31.71 -11.09
C GLU A 13 22.51 30.21 -11.00
N ASP A 14 23.50 29.35 -11.18
CA ASP A 14 23.35 27.89 -11.02
C ASP A 14 22.85 27.52 -9.61
N ALA A 15 23.44 28.12 -8.56
CA ALA A 15 23.04 27.85 -7.18
C ALA A 15 21.61 28.32 -6.86
N LEU A 16 21.19 29.46 -7.40
CA LEU A 16 19.82 29.95 -7.26
C LEU A 16 18.83 29.02 -7.95
N LEU A 17 19.17 28.54 -9.14
CA LEU A 17 18.34 27.65 -9.92
C LEU A 17 18.21 26.27 -9.27
N GLU A 18 19.31 25.72 -8.74
CA GLU A 18 19.31 24.49 -7.93
C GLU A 18 18.43 24.66 -6.68
N HIS A 19 18.56 25.79 -5.98
CA HIS A 19 17.76 26.07 -4.79
C HIS A 19 16.26 26.19 -5.08
N GLU A 20 15.89 26.82 -6.20
CA GLU A 20 14.50 26.90 -6.66
C GLU A 20 13.94 25.50 -6.95
N ILE A 21 14.71 24.65 -7.63
CA ILE A 21 14.33 23.27 -7.91
C ILE A 21 14.09 22.50 -6.59
N ASP A 22 15.01 22.60 -5.63
CA ASP A 22 14.90 21.90 -4.35
C ASP A 22 13.67 22.36 -3.54
N LEU A 23 13.39 23.66 -3.53
CA LEU A 23 12.19 24.21 -2.89
C LEU A 23 10.92 23.66 -3.53
N ASN A 24 10.85 23.62 -4.86
CA ASN A 24 9.70 23.08 -5.57
C ASN A 24 9.50 21.59 -5.26
N ILE A 25 10.57 20.78 -5.21
CA ILE A 25 10.48 19.37 -4.82
C ILE A 25 9.93 19.21 -3.40
N LEU A 26 10.39 20.04 -2.46
CA LEU A 26 9.93 19.99 -1.07
C LEU A 26 8.44 20.39 -0.97
N ILE A 27 8.03 21.45 -1.66
CA ILE A 27 6.64 21.91 -1.69
C ILE A 27 5.73 20.83 -2.27
N ASP A 28 6.09 20.30 -3.44
CA ASP A 28 5.34 19.22 -4.10
C ASP A 28 5.26 18.00 -3.20
N GLY A 29 6.39 17.64 -2.57
CA GLY A 29 6.46 16.60 -1.57
C GLY A 29 5.43 16.74 -0.48
N ILE A 30 5.41 17.89 0.19
CA ILE A 30 4.48 18.17 1.28
C ILE A 30 3.03 18.12 0.78
N LEU A 31 2.77 18.69 -0.39
CA LEU A 31 1.43 18.75 -0.97
C LEU A 31 0.89 17.36 -1.30
N PHE A 32 1.67 16.55 -2.01
CA PHE A 32 1.32 15.15 -2.31
C PHE A 32 1.22 14.32 -1.06
N GLY A 33 2.14 14.50 -0.12
CA GLY A 33 2.14 13.82 1.17
C GLY A 33 0.86 14.07 1.97
N LYS A 34 0.35 15.31 1.98
CA LYS A 34 -0.95 15.63 2.58
C LYS A 34 -2.14 14.96 1.90
N GLN A 35 -2.01 14.61 0.62
CA GLN A 35 -3.04 13.89 -0.15
C GLN A 35 -2.90 12.36 -0.01
N GLY A 36 -1.92 11.86 0.74
CA GLY A 36 -1.62 10.43 0.82
C GLY A 36 -0.88 9.89 -0.40
N LEU A 37 -0.32 10.77 -1.24
CA LEU A 37 0.44 10.43 -2.43
C LEU A 37 1.94 10.58 -2.17
N ILE A 38 2.74 9.68 -2.75
CA ILE A 38 4.20 9.77 -2.73
C ILE A 38 4.65 10.43 -4.02
N HIS A 39 5.39 11.53 -3.92
CA HIS A 39 6.05 12.11 -5.08
C HIS A 39 7.24 11.22 -5.50
N PRO A 40 7.36 10.79 -6.77
CA PRO A 40 8.42 9.87 -7.21
C PRO A 40 9.86 10.38 -7.01
N ARG A 41 10.06 11.71 -6.92
CA ARG A 41 11.39 12.27 -6.59
C ARG A 41 11.77 12.10 -5.11
N ILE A 42 10.81 11.82 -4.23
CA ILE A 42 11.06 11.56 -2.80
C ILE A 42 11.40 10.10 -2.58
N ILE A 43 10.57 9.22 -3.14
CA ILE A 43 10.83 7.78 -3.15
C ILE A 43 10.52 7.26 -4.55
N THR A 44 11.55 6.73 -5.19
CA THR A 44 11.46 6.10 -6.51
C THR A 44 10.89 4.67 -6.41
N PRO A 45 10.23 4.15 -7.46
CA PRO A 45 9.77 2.76 -7.49
C PRO A 45 10.87 1.72 -7.25
N ILE A 46 12.09 1.98 -7.76
CA ILE A 46 13.24 1.08 -7.57
C ILE A 46 13.67 0.99 -6.10
N GLN A 47 13.60 2.11 -5.36
CA GLN A 47 13.89 2.12 -3.93
C GLN A 47 12.85 1.33 -3.13
N ILE A 48 11.56 1.46 -3.48
CA ILE A 48 10.49 0.65 -2.85
C ILE A 48 10.74 -0.83 -3.10
N LEU A 49 11.03 -1.21 -4.34
CA LEU A 49 11.32 -2.59 -4.70
C LEU A 49 12.50 -3.16 -3.90
N ASN A 50 13.62 -2.42 -3.83
CA ASN A 50 14.80 -2.85 -3.09
C ASN A 50 14.53 -2.99 -1.59
N ASN A 51 13.82 -2.02 -0.99
CA ASN A 51 13.44 -2.08 0.42
C ASN A 51 12.48 -3.26 0.70
N SER A 52 11.52 -3.52 -0.18
CA SER A 52 10.60 -4.65 -0.06
C SER A 52 11.33 -5.99 -0.11
N ARG A 53 12.39 -6.12 -0.94
CA ARG A 53 13.24 -7.33 -0.97
C ARG A 53 13.98 -7.53 0.35
N ILE A 54 14.55 -6.46 0.91
CA ILE A 54 15.20 -6.51 2.22
C ILE A 54 14.21 -6.93 3.31
N ILE A 55 12.98 -6.40 3.29
CA ILE A 55 11.92 -6.79 4.24
C ILE A 55 11.59 -8.28 4.10
N LYS A 56 11.47 -8.79 2.87
CA LYS A 56 11.21 -10.21 2.61
C LYS A 56 12.30 -11.13 3.16
N GLU A 57 13.56 -10.71 3.08
CA GLU A 57 14.69 -11.45 3.66
C GLU A 57 14.63 -11.51 5.18
N HIS A 58 14.14 -10.45 5.84
CA HIS A 58 14.04 -10.37 7.29
C HIS A 58 12.77 -11.01 7.87
N ILE A 59 11.69 -11.12 7.07
CA ILE A 59 10.39 -11.64 7.49
C ILE A 59 9.96 -12.77 6.53
N PRO A 60 10.59 -13.95 6.59
CA PRO A 60 10.39 -15.01 5.59
C PRO A 60 9.00 -15.65 5.64
N HIS A 61 8.28 -15.51 6.75
CA HIS A 61 6.95 -16.12 6.95
C HIS A 61 5.79 -15.26 6.45
N ALA A 62 6.08 -14.00 6.06
CA ALA A 62 5.08 -13.08 5.56
C ALA A 62 5.27 -12.86 4.06
N GLU A 63 4.18 -12.85 3.31
CA GLU A 63 4.21 -12.66 1.87
C GLU A 63 3.74 -11.25 1.49
N PHE A 64 4.31 -10.72 0.42
CA PHE A 64 3.76 -9.51 -0.17
C PHE A 64 2.48 -9.85 -0.94
N PRO A 65 1.45 -9.00 -0.89
CA PRO A 65 0.18 -9.20 -1.60
C PRO A 65 0.29 -9.15 -3.13
N VAL A 66 1.44 -8.69 -3.65
CA VAL A 66 1.76 -8.67 -5.07
C VAL A 66 3.18 -9.19 -5.30
N THR A 67 3.48 -9.62 -6.52
CA THR A 67 4.83 -10.03 -6.91
C THR A 67 5.79 -8.85 -6.86
N LEU A 68 6.98 -9.03 -6.29
CA LEU A 68 8.00 -7.99 -6.16
C LEU A 68 8.78 -7.77 -7.46
N ASP A 69 8.16 -7.05 -8.39
CA ASP A 69 8.76 -6.57 -9.63
C ASP A 69 8.39 -5.11 -9.90
N LEU A 70 9.09 -4.45 -10.82
CA LEU A 70 8.89 -3.03 -11.13
C LEU A 70 7.50 -2.72 -11.71
N ASN A 71 6.87 -3.68 -12.40
CA ASN A 71 5.57 -3.47 -13.03
C ASN A 71 4.43 -3.45 -11.98
N ASN A 72 4.64 -4.12 -10.85
CA ASN A 72 3.66 -4.26 -9.78
C ASN A 72 3.86 -3.30 -8.60
N ILE A 73 4.89 -2.43 -8.62
CA ILE A 73 5.14 -1.46 -7.54
C ILE A 73 3.98 -0.47 -7.40
N ASP A 74 3.36 -0.04 -8.51
CA ASP A 74 2.21 0.87 -8.44
C ASP A 74 1.02 0.24 -7.72
N GLU A 75 0.81 -1.06 -7.90
CA GLU A 75 -0.23 -1.80 -7.18
C GLU A 75 0.10 -1.94 -5.70
N LEU A 76 1.37 -2.22 -5.37
CA LEU A 76 1.86 -2.26 -3.99
C LEU A 76 1.64 -0.92 -3.28
N ILE A 77 1.91 0.22 -3.94
CA ILE A 77 1.68 1.55 -3.38
C ILE A 77 0.18 1.80 -3.15
N LYS A 78 -0.69 1.42 -4.11
CA LYS A 78 -2.15 1.62 -4.01
C LYS A 78 -2.80 0.96 -2.81
N ILE A 79 -2.35 -0.24 -2.46
CA ILE A 79 -2.86 -1.00 -1.30
C ILE A 79 -2.17 -0.62 0.01
N SER A 80 -1.11 0.18 -0.05
CA SER A 80 -0.36 0.64 1.11
C SER A 80 -0.95 1.93 1.67
N ASN A 81 -0.73 2.18 2.96
CA ASN A 81 -1.17 3.41 3.61
C ASN A 81 0.02 4.35 3.84
N LEU A 82 -0.06 5.57 3.31
CA LEU A 82 0.95 6.59 3.52
C LEU A 82 0.62 7.47 4.73
N LYS A 83 1.56 7.58 5.66
CA LYS A 83 1.54 8.60 6.72
C LYS A 83 2.70 9.57 6.53
N VAL A 84 2.41 10.85 6.61
CA VAL A 84 3.42 11.90 6.53
C VAL A 84 3.44 12.67 7.84
N ILE A 85 4.62 12.77 8.45
CA ILE A 85 4.83 13.41 9.74
C ILE A 85 5.90 14.47 9.58
N TYR A 86 5.68 15.66 10.15
CA TYR A 86 6.72 16.67 10.27
C TYR A 86 7.15 16.76 11.73
N SER A 87 8.42 16.46 12.00
CA SER A 87 8.99 16.49 13.35
C SER A 87 10.47 16.81 13.30
N ASN A 88 10.98 17.60 14.26
CA ASN A 88 12.39 17.98 14.35
C ASN A 88 12.96 18.53 13.04
N GLN A 89 12.20 19.40 12.36
CA GLN A 89 12.54 19.97 11.05
C GLN A 89 12.75 18.92 9.93
N ARG A 90 12.20 17.71 10.10
CA ARG A 90 12.25 16.64 9.11
C ARG A 90 10.85 16.27 8.66
N LEU A 91 10.70 16.11 7.36
CA LEU A 91 9.52 15.52 6.75
C LEU A 91 9.74 14.02 6.60
N ILE A 92 8.90 13.22 7.25
CA ILE A 92 9.04 11.77 7.35
C ILE A 92 7.86 11.12 6.64
N TYR A 93 8.15 10.29 5.64
CA TYR A 93 7.17 9.47 4.93
C TYR A 93 7.23 8.05 5.48
N ILE A 94 6.09 7.55 5.94
CA ILE A 94 5.94 6.19 6.46
C ILE A 94 4.96 5.48 5.54
N LEU A 95 5.49 4.59 4.71
CA LEU A 95 4.69 3.72 3.86
C LEU A 95 4.40 2.41 4.60
N HIS A 96 3.15 2.25 5.04
CA HIS A 96 2.69 1.01 5.65
C HIS A 96 2.25 0.03 4.56
N ILE A 97 3.13 -0.92 4.25
CA ILE A 97 2.84 -1.98 3.29
C ILE A 97 2.17 -3.15 4.03
N PRO A 98 0.96 -3.58 3.65
CA PRO A 98 0.34 -4.75 4.24
C PRO A 98 1.09 -6.00 3.81
N LEU A 99 1.35 -6.89 4.77
CA LEU A 99 1.87 -8.23 4.52
C LEU A 99 0.78 -9.26 4.78
N LEU A 100 0.82 -10.34 4.01
CA LEU A 100 -0.08 -11.48 4.14
C LEU A 100 0.57 -12.54 5.03
N ASN A 101 -0.25 -13.16 5.87
CA ASN A 101 0.14 -14.37 6.57
C ASN A 101 0.10 -15.55 5.60
N ALA A 102 1.00 -16.52 5.81
CA ALA A 102 1.04 -17.75 5.00
C ALA A 102 -0.16 -18.70 5.23
N GLU A 103 -1.07 -18.37 6.15
CA GLU A 103 -2.25 -19.20 6.43
C GLU A 103 -3.18 -19.23 5.23
N ARG A 104 -3.50 -20.45 4.80
CA ARG A 104 -4.41 -20.70 3.70
C ARG A 104 -5.82 -20.90 4.21
N TYR A 105 -6.75 -20.23 3.56
CA TYR A 105 -8.17 -20.36 3.83
C TYR A 105 -8.87 -20.88 2.59
N THR A 106 -9.73 -21.88 2.77
CA THR A 106 -10.65 -22.33 1.73
C THR A 106 -11.91 -21.49 1.80
N LEU A 107 -12.21 -20.77 0.71
CA LEU A 107 -13.36 -19.89 0.62
C LEU A 107 -14.60 -20.66 0.17
N TYR A 108 -15.67 -20.55 0.94
CA TYR A 108 -16.98 -21.12 0.66
C TYR A 108 -18.01 -20.02 0.46
N LYS A 109 -18.87 -20.21 -0.54
CA LYS A 109 -20.06 -19.38 -0.74
C LYS A 109 -21.28 -20.15 -0.24
N PRO A 110 -21.91 -19.74 0.87
CA PRO A 110 -23.12 -20.40 1.35
C PRO A 110 -24.26 -20.18 0.35
N ILE A 111 -24.78 -21.27 -0.21
CA ILE A 111 -25.96 -21.24 -1.08
C ILE A 111 -27.15 -21.74 -0.27
N PRO A 112 -28.13 -20.88 0.04
CA PRO A 112 -29.28 -21.27 0.85
C PRO A 112 -30.17 -22.25 0.07
N LEU A 113 -30.30 -23.47 0.58
CA LEU A 113 -31.15 -24.51 -0.02
C LEU A 113 -32.49 -24.61 0.73
N PRO A 114 -33.63 -24.63 0.03
CA PRO A 114 -34.93 -24.75 0.65
C PRO A 114 -35.12 -26.15 1.26
N ALA A 115 -35.43 -26.20 2.55
CA ALA A 115 -35.78 -27.43 3.26
C ALA A 115 -37.29 -27.47 3.54
N ARG A 116 -37.89 -28.64 3.33
CA ARG A 116 -39.32 -28.86 3.61
C ARG A 116 -39.56 -28.88 5.12
N GLN A 117 -40.60 -28.19 5.59
CA GLN A 117 -40.92 -28.17 7.01
C GLN A 117 -41.61 -29.48 7.46
N THR A 118 -41.24 -29.97 8.66
CA THR A 118 -41.80 -31.20 9.22
C THR A 118 -43.28 -31.06 9.59
N PHE A 119 -43.69 -29.87 10.05
CA PHE A 119 -45.06 -29.58 10.50
C PHE A 119 -46.03 -29.27 9.35
N ASP A 120 -45.52 -28.79 8.21
CA ASP A 120 -46.33 -28.46 7.03
C ASP A 120 -45.58 -28.86 5.77
N LYS A 121 -46.02 -29.97 5.16
CA LYS A 121 -45.38 -30.54 3.97
C LYS A 121 -45.53 -29.65 2.74
N THR A 122 -46.39 -28.64 2.74
CA THR A 122 -46.56 -27.70 1.62
C THR A 122 -45.60 -26.51 1.68
N LYS A 123 -44.94 -26.30 2.82
CA LYS A 123 -44.05 -25.17 3.06
C LYS A 123 -42.58 -25.55 3.02
N PHE A 124 -41.79 -24.62 2.51
CA PHE A 124 -40.34 -24.67 2.49
C PHE A 124 -39.79 -23.47 3.23
N ALA A 125 -38.71 -23.68 3.98
CA ALA A 125 -37.96 -22.63 4.64
C ALA A 125 -36.50 -22.71 4.18
N THR A 126 -35.82 -21.57 4.20
CA THR A 126 -34.41 -21.51 3.87
C THR A 126 -33.69 -20.70 4.94
N ILE A 127 -32.43 -21.06 5.23
CA ILE A 127 -31.57 -20.31 6.14
C ILE A 127 -30.60 -19.54 5.27
N THR A 128 -30.79 -18.23 5.21
CA THR A 128 -29.88 -17.31 4.52
C THR A 128 -28.72 -16.94 5.44
N SER A 129 -27.51 -16.97 4.91
CA SER A 129 -26.32 -16.48 5.60
C SER A 129 -26.35 -14.95 5.69
N GLU A 130 -25.88 -14.40 6.82
CA GLU A 130 -25.64 -12.96 6.97
C GLU A 130 -24.35 -12.50 6.27
N THR A 131 -23.48 -13.44 5.90
CA THR A 131 -22.18 -13.18 5.27
C THR A 131 -22.13 -13.80 3.88
N ASP A 132 -21.52 -13.09 2.93
CA ASP A 132 -21.42 -13.52 1.53
C ASP A 132 -20.48 -14.71 1.35
N TYR A 133 -19.43 -14.78 2.17
CA TYR A 133 -18.44 -15.85 2.13
C TYR A 133 -18.00 -16.28 3.53
N ILE A 134 -17.59 -17.53 3.62
CA ILE A 134 -17.02 -18.15 4.81
C ILE A 134 -15.66 -18.72 4.41
N ALA A 135 -14.61 -18.30 5.09
CA ALA A 135 -13.26 -18.81 4.91
C ALA A 135 -12.93 -19.77 6.06
N ILE A 136 -12.42 -20.96 5.75
CA ILE A 136 -12.06 -21.98 6.74
C ILE A 136 -10.58 -22.34 6.57
N SER A 137 -9.81 -22.29 7.66
CA SER A 137 -8.39 -22.71 7.66
C SER A 137 -8.25 -24.23 7.77
N GLU A 138 -7.05 -24.75 7.50
CA GLU A 138 -6.73 -26.17 7.71
C GLU A 138 -6.92 -26.61 9.18
N ASP A 139 -6.65 -25.71 10.12
CA ASP A 139 -6.83 -25.93 11.57
C ASP A 139 -8.28 -25.74 12.06
N GLY A 140 -9.21 -25.37 11.16
CA GLY A 140 -10.64 -25.21 11.48
C GLY A 140 -11.05 -23.82 11.98
N TYR A 141 -10.19 -22.80 11.88
CA TYR A 141 -10.58 -21.42 12.14
C TYR A 141 -11.55 -20.91 11.07
N ILE A 142 -12.60 -20.21 11.49
CA ILE A 142 -13.64 -19.69 10.60
C ILE A 142 -13.60 -18.17 10.57
N LEU A 143 -13.42 -17.61 9.37
CA LEU A 143 -13.53 -16.19 9.08
C LEU A 143 -14.82 -15.91 8.31
N ARG A 144 -15.55 -14.91 8.77
CA ARG A 144 -16.77 -14.40 8.11
C ARG A 144 -16.40 -13.18 7.29
N ILE A 145 -16.68 -13.22 5.99
CA ILE A 145 -16.32 -12.16 5.05
C ILE A 145 -17.61 -11.58 4.46
N SER A 146 -17.82 -10.29 4.71
CA SER A 146 -18.91 -9.49 4.15
C SER A 146 -18.32 -8.36 3.31
N LYS A 147 -18.92 -8.08 2.16
CA LYS A 147 -18.47 -7.02 1.25
C LYS A 147 -18.80 -5.62 1.77
#